data_AF-A0A7V8Y4P7-F1
#
_entry.id   AF-A0A7V8Y4P7-F1
#
_cell.length_a   1.000
_cell.length_b   1.000
_cell.length_c   1.000
_cell.angle_alpha   90.00
_cell.angle_beta   90.00
_cell.angle_gamma   90.00
#
_symmetry.space_group_name_H-M   'P 1'
#
loop_
_entity.id
_entity.type
_entity.pdbx_description
1 polymer ?
#
loop_
_entity_poly.entity_id
_entity_poly.type
_entity_poly.pdbx_seq_one_letter_code
_entity_poly.pdbx_strand_id
1 'polypeptide(L)'
;MLHLRAISPPERTDAVQALLVAEPGATHIVVLPGAAVEPAGDVVEADLAREAADDVLGRLRELGLERSGGITLTTLDTTLSDAAERAEEAAPGDPGDAVIWDELAGRTGEDSRLTVSYQVFLSIACLLAAIGAITDSPVTVVGAMVLGPEFGPLAALSVGLVLRRRDLVGHGAFATVVGFAIAIAVTAVGALLMDVTGLLTVEDVLNVQ
;
A
#
# COMPACT_ATOMS: atom_id res chain seq x y z
N MET A 1 -0.92 4.52 -17.84
CA MET A 1 -1.48 5.86 -17.55
C MET A 1 -2.16 5.99 -16.18
N LEU A 2 -2.07 7.18 -15.59
CA LEU A 2 -2.80 7.64 -14.40
C LEU A 2 -3.51 8.96 -14.73
N HIS A 3 -4.69 9.19 -14.17
CA HIS A 3 -5.38 10.47 -14.23
C HIS A 3 -5.07 11.29 -12.98
N LEU A 4 -4.44 12.45 -13.16
CA LEU A 4 -4.20 13.45 -12.14
C LEU A 4 -5.33 14.49 -12.16
N ARG A 5 -5.90 14.75 -10.98
CA ARG A 5 -6.76 15.90 -10.73
C ARG A 5 -6.21 16.72 -9.56
N ALA A 6 -5.88 17.97 -9.82
CA ALA A 6 -5.41 18.93 -8.83
C ALA A 6 -6.39 20.08 -8.67
N ILE A 7 -6.65 20.49 -7.43
CA ILE A 7 -7.31 21.75 -7.12
C ILE A 7 -6.21 22.75 -6.73
N SER A 8 -6.13 23.86 -7.44
CA SER A 8 -5.10 24.89 -7.26
C SER A 8 -5.74 26.23 -6.89
N PRO A 9 -5.14 27.00 -5.96
CA PRO A 9 -5.42 28.42 -5.84
C PRO A 9 -5.15 29.13 -7.19
N PRO A 10 -5.97 30.12 -7.59
CA PRO A 10 -5.80 30.80 -8.88
C PRO A 10 -4.40 31.39 -9.10
N GLU A 11 -3.72 31.81 -8.03
CA GLU A 11 -2.38 32.41 -8.11
C GLU A 11 -1.29 31.40 -8.48
N ARG A 12 -1.57 30.10 -8.36
CA ARG A 12 -0.64 29.01 -8.64
C ARG A 12 -0.97 28.22 -9.91
N THR A 13 -2.17 28.40 -10.46
CA THR A 13 -2.65 27.62 -11.62
C THR A 13 -1.71 27.70 -12.81
N ASP A 14 -1.18 28.89 -13.13
CA ASP A 14 -0.22 29.06 -14.24
C ASP A 14 1.07 28.25 -14.01
N ALA A 15 1.56 28.20 -12.78
CA ALA A 15 2.75 27.43 -12.44
C ALA A 15 2.50 25.91 -12.55
N VAL A 16 1.32 25.46 -12.14
CA VAL A 16 0.90 24.05 -12.26
C VAL A 16 0.75 23.66 -13.73
N GLN A 17 0.10 24.49 -14.53
CA GLN A 17 -0.04 24.26 -15.96
C GLN A 17 1.33 24.22 -16.66
N ALA A 18 2.19 25.20 -16.39
CA ALA A 18 3.53 25.26 -16.97
C ALA A 18 4.37 24.02 -16.61
N LEU A 19 4.21 23.53 -15.37
CA LEU A 19 4.85 22.31 -14.91
C LEU A 19 4.38 21.08 -15.70
N LEU A 20 3.07 20.90 -15.86
CA LEU A 20 2.50 19.75 -16.56
C LEU A 20 2.84 19.80 -18.06
N VAL A 21 2.80 20.98 -18.68
CA VAL A 21 3.16 21.15 -20.09
C VAL A 21 4.64 20.87 -20.34
N ALA A 22 5.50 21.16 -19.37
CA ALA A 22 6.93 20.89 -19.48
C ALA A 22 7.30 19.42 -19.21
N GLU A 23 6.38 18.62 -18.66
CA GLU A 23 6.61 17.21 -18.32
C GLU A 23 6.35 16.31 -19.54
N PRO A 24 7.37 15.62 -20.09
CA PRO A 24 7.18 14.76 -21.26
C PRO A 24 6.20 13.62 -21.03
N GLY A 25 6.13 13.10 -19.80
CA GLY A 25 5.20 12.05 -19.41
C GLY A 25 3.76 12.53 -19.13
N ALA A 26 3.43 13.80 -19.35
CA ALA A 26 2.10 14.35 -19.13
C ALA A 26 1.37 14.64 -20.45
N THR A 27 0.07 14.37 -20.48
CA THR A 27 -0.81 14.60 -21.63
C THR A 27 -2.23 14.96 -21.16
N HIS A 28 -3.13 15.22 -22.11
CA HIS A 28 -4.54 15.56 -21.85
C HIS A 28 -4.73 16.64 -20.77
N ILE A 29 -3.90 17.68 -20.79
CA ILE A 29 -3.91 18.73 -19.78
C ILE A 29 -5.14 19.62 -19.98
N VAL A 30 -5.96 19.76 -18.94
CA VAL A 30 -7.18 20.58 -18.91
C VAL A 30 -7.13 21.52 -17.72
N VAL A 31 -7.49 22.79 -17.94
CA VAL A 31 -7.61 23.80 -16.87
C VAL A 31 -9.04 24.33 -16.87
N LEU A 32 -9.68 24.30 -15.71
CA LEU A 32 -11.06 24.73 -15.46
C LEU A 32 -11.04 25.83 -14.39
N PRO A 33 -10.94 27.11 -14.80
CA PRO A 33 -10.87 28.22 -13.85
C PRO A 33 -12.14 28.37 -13.00
N GLY A 34 -11.99 28.55 -11.69
CA GLY A 34 -13.07 28.77 -10.73
C GLY A 34 -14.04 27.60 -10.57
N ALA A 35 -13.68 26.40 -11.05
CA ALA A 35 -14.55 25.23 -11.02
C ALA A 35 -14.62 24.56 -9.63
N ALA A 36 -13.61 24.75 -8.78
CA ALA A 36 -13.59 24.17 -7.44
C ALA A 36 -14.29 25.10 -6.43
N VAL A 37 -15.20 24.53 -5.64
CA VAL A 37 -15.96 25.26 -4.61
C VAL A 37 -15.30 25.15 -3.24
N GLU A 38 -14.87 23.95 -2.84
CA GLU A 38 -14.24 23.68 -1.55
C GLU A 38 -13.16 22.59 -1.73
N PRO A 39 -11.88 22.92 -1.56
CA PRO A 39 -11.32 24.27 -1.45
C PRO A 39 -11.60 25.09 -2.72
N ALA A 40 -11.82 26.41 -2.56
CA ALA A 40 -12.12 27.30 -3.68
C ALA A 40 -10.90 27.50 -4.59
N GLY A 41 -11.07 27.40 -5.91
CA GLY A 41 -9.98 27.60 -6.87
C GLY A 41 -10.25 27.00 -8.25
N ASP A 42 -9.16 26.72 -8.95
CA ASP A 42 -9.18 26.15 -10.30
C ASP A 42 -8.97 24.63 -10.23
N VAL A 43 -9.54 23.91 -11.19
CA VAL A 43 -9.27 22.48 -11.37
C VAL A 43 -8.29 22.31 -12.53
N VAL A 44 -7.19 21.61 -12.28
CA VAL A 44 -6.22 21.22 -13.30
C VAL A 44 -6.20 19.70 -13.38
N GLU A 45 -6.44 19.18 -14.58
CA GLU A 45 -6.45 17.75 -14.86
C GLU A 45 -5.36 17.42 -15.89
N ALA A 46 -4.78 16.22 -15.79
CA ALA A 46 -3.84 15.70 -16.77
C ALA A 46 -3.77 14.18 -16.68
N ASP A 47 -3.38 13.51 -17.75
CA ASP A 47 -3.04 12.10 -17.73
C ASP A 47 -1.51 11.95 -17.72
N LEU A 48 -0.99 11.13 -16.83
CA LEU A 48 0.44 10.92 -16.60
C LEU A 48 0.84 9.49 -16.93
N ALA A 49 2.01 9.32 -17.54
CA ALA A 49 2.76 8.07 -17.48
C ALA A 49 3.09 7.74 -16.01
N ARG A 50 3.19 6.44 -15.65
CA ARG A 50 3.38 6.05 -14.23
C ARG A 50 4.73 6.50 -13.69
N GLU A 51 5.73 6.50 -14.55
CA GLU A 51 7.12 6.86 -14.34
C GLU A 51 7.25 8.35 -13.99
N ALA A 52 6.45 9.20 -14.62
CA ALA A 52 6.46 10.64 -14.38
C ALA A 52 5.67 11.05 -13.12
N ALA A 53 4.85 10.15 -12.57
CA ALA A 53 3.89 10.50 -11.53
C ALA A 53 4.55 10.92 -10.21
N ASP A 54 5.60 10.23 -9.76
CA ASP A 54 6.27 10.56 -8.49
C ASP A 54 6.98 11.92 -8.57
N ASP A 55 7.67 12.19 -9.68
CA ASP A 55 8.33 13.47 -9.95
C ASP A 55 7.32 14.63 -10.05
N VAL A 56 6.21 14.43 -10.77
CA VAL A 56 5.14 15.42 -10.87
C VAL A 56 4.52 15.68 -9.50
N LEU A 57 4.20 14.65 -8.73
CA LEU A 57 3.67 14.80 -7.37
C LEU A 57 4.63 15.56 -6.45
N GLY A 58 5.93 15.24 -6.52
CA GLY A 58 6.97 15.94 -5.76
C GLY A 58 6.96 17.44 -6.05
N ARG A 59 6.96 17.82 -7.32
CA ARG A 59 6.97 19.24 -7.72
C ARG A 59 5.64 19.95 -7.45
N LEU A 60 4.49 19.29 -7.57
CA LEU A 60 3.19 19.84 -7.15
C LEU A 60 3.14 20.12 -5.64
N ARG A 61 3.85 19.32 -4.83
CA ARG A 61 4.01 19.57 -3.39
C ARG A 61 4.95 20.72 -3.07
N GLU A 62 6.00 20.91 -3.86
CA GLU A 62 6.84 22.10 -3.75
C GLU A 62 6.04 23.39 -4.02
N LEU A 63 5.05 23.31 -4.91
CA LEU A 63 4.06 24.38 -5.11
C LEU A 63 3.02 24.48 -3.98
N GLY A 64 3.03 23.57 -3.01
CA GLY A 64 2.20 23.59 -1.80
C GLY A 64 0.73 23.21 -2.01
N LEU A 65 0.40 22.54 -3.12
CA LEU A 65 -0.96 22.17 -3.48
C LEU A 65 -1.60 21.18 -2.49
N GLU A 66 -0.80 20.35 -1.82
CA GLU A 66 -1.25 19.40 -0.80
C GLU A 66 -1.85 20.10 0.44
N ARG A 67 -1.50 21.37 0.67
CA ARG A 67 -1.98 22.17 1.81
C ARG A 67 -3.02 23.21 1.43
N SER A 68 -2.91 23.80 0.25
CA SER A 68 -3.79 24.90 -0.18
C SER A 68 -4.93 24.47 -1.10
N GLY A 69 -4.92 23.23 -1.56
CA GLY A 69 -5.90 22.72 -2.52
C GLY A 69 -6.10 21.22 -2.33
N GLY A 70 -5.90 20.46 -3.40
CA GLY A 70 -5.99 19.00 -3.33
C GLY A 70 -5.31 18.35 -4.52
N ILE A 71 -4.82 17.13 -4.34
CA ILE A 71 -4.24 16.32 -5.39
C ILE A 71 -4.88 14.94 -5.31
N THR A 72 -5.36 14.42 -6.44
CA THR A 72 -5.94 13.09 -6.55
C THR A 72 -5.37 12.40 -7.78
N LEU A 73 -5.03 11.12 -7.63
CA LEU A 73 -4.56 10.26 -8.71
C LEU A 73 -5.46 9.04 -8.81
N THR A 74 -5.81 8.67 -10.03
CA THR A 74 -6.63 7.49 -10.33
C THR A 74 -5.97 6.68 -11.44
N THR A 75 -5.93 5.35 -11.30
CA THR A 75 -5.46 4.47 -12.37
C THR A 75 -6.48 4.41 -13.51
N LEU A 76 -6.03 4.57 -14.76
CA LEU A 76 -6.87 4.41 -15.93
C LEU A 76 -6.70 2.99 -16.49
N ASP A 77 -7.80 2.23 -16.53
CA ASP A 77 -7.79 0.85 -17.03
C ASP A 77 -7.58 0.77 -18.55
N THR A 78 -8.02 1.80 -19.27
CA THR A 78 -7.91 1.86 -20.73
C THR A 78 -7.77 3.30 -21.18
N THR A 79 -6.81 3.56 -22.06
CA THR A 79 -6.67 4.83 -22.76
C THR A 79 -6.47 4.56 -24.25
N LEU A 80 -7.18 5.30 -25.10
CA LEU A 80 -7.08 5.21 -26.56
C LEU A 80 -6.67 6.59 -27.07
N SER A 81 -5.37 6.84 -27.15
CA SER A 81 -4.82 8.14 -27.55
C SER A 81 -3.36 8.05 -27.96
N ASP A 82 -3.04 8.49 -29.18
CA ASP A 82 -1.67 8.65 -29.65
C ASP A 82 -0.87 9.65 -28.79
N ALA A 83 -1.55 10.56 -28.09
CA ALA A 83 -0.90 11.50 -27.17
C ALA A 83 -0.57 10.85 -25.82
N ALA A 84 -1.32 9.83 -25.41
CA ALA A 84 -1.00 9.03 -24.23
C ALA A 84 0.15 8.05 -24.54
N GLU A 85 0.12 7.38 -25.68
CA GLU A 85 1.20 6.48 -26.11
C GLU A 85 2.54 7.23 -26.22
N ARG A 86 2.55 8.41 -26.85
CA ARG A 86 3.75 9.27 -26.89
C ARG A 86 4.23 9.75 -25.53
N ALA A 87 3.33 9.96 -24.57
CA ALA A 87 3.70 10.38 -23.22
C ALA A 87 4.34 9.21 -22.44
N GLU A 88 3.81 7.99 -22.58
CA GLU A 88 4.43 6.79 -22.01
C GLU A 88 5.80 6.53 -22.64
N GLU A 89 5.94 6.64 -23.96
CA GLU A 89 7.23 6.47 -24.65
C GLU A 89 8.27 7.56 -24.28
N ALA A 90 7.81 8.78 -24.00
CA ALA A 90 8.69 9.90 -23.64
C ALA A 90 9.07 9.90 -22.15
N ALA A 91 8.33 9.17 -21.31
CA ALA A 91 8.62 9.09 -19.89
C ALA A 91 9.88 8.24 -19.64
N PRO A 92 10.81 8.69 -18.78
CA PRO A 92 12.03 7.96 -18.53
C PRO A 92 11.77 6.75 -17.63
N GLY A 93 12.04 5.55 -18.13
CA GLY A 93 11.99 4.31 -17.33
C GLY A 93 11.17 3.21 -18.00
N ASP A 94 10.97 2.12 -17.27
CA ASP A 94 10.00 1.08 -17.63
C ASP A 94 8.75 1.23 -16.75
N PRO A 95 7.52 1.11 -17.30
CA PRO A 95 6.29 1.27 -16.51
C PRO A 95 6.13 0.25 -15.39
N GLY A 96 6.79 -0.91 -15.52
CA GLY A 96 6.83 -1.97 -14.51
C GLY A 96 7.72 -1.63 -13.31
N ASP A 97 8.69 -0.75 -13.49
CA ASP A 97 9.63 -0.32 -12.44
C ASP A 97 9.16 0.97 -11.72
N ALA A 98 8.12 1.63 -12.24
CA ALA A 98 7.58 2.86 -11.66
C ALA A 98 6.91 2.60 -10.29
N VAL A 99 7.49 3.19 -9.24
CA VAL A 99 6.94 3.15 -7.87
C VAL A 99 6.42 4.52 -7.48
N ILE A 100 5.12 4.62 -7.23
CA ILE A 100 4.47 5.84 -6.73
C ILE A 100 4.42 5.70 -5.20
N TRP A 101 5.33 6.38 -4.51
CA TRP A 101 5.54 6.15 -3.07
C TRP A 101 4.32 6.46 -2.23
N ASP A 102 3.50 7.41 -2.66
CA ASP A 102 2.26 7.78 -1.98
C ASP A 102 1.14 6.76 -2.13
N GLU A 103 1.02 6.17 -3.33
CA GLU A 103 0.09 5.07 -3.54
C GLU A 103 0.51 3.87 -2.69
N LEU A 104 1.81 3.56 -2.68
CA LEU A 104 2.36 2.49 -1.85
C LEU A 104 2.08 2.75 -0.37
N ALA A 105 2.43 3.93 0.15
CA ALA A 105 2.19 4.29 1.55
C ALA A 105 0.70 4.25 1.93
N GLY A 106 -0.19 4.65 1.01
CA GLY A 106 -1.64 4.58 1.19
C GLY A 106 -2.14 3.14 1.30
N ARG A 107 -1.86 2.30 0.29
CA ARG A 107 -2.26 0.88 0.27
C ARG A 107 -1.73 0.13 1.48
N THR A 108 -0.45 0.32 1.79
CA THR A 108 0.20 -0.37 2.89
C THR A 108 -0.34 0.07 4.26
N GLY A 109 -0.75 1.33 4.41
CA GLY A 109 -1.41 1.81 5.62
C GLY A 109 -2.78 1.18 5.87
N GLU A 110 -3.56 0.94 4.81
CA GLU A 110 -4.87 0.25 4.90
C GLU A 110 -4.70 -1.23 5.25
N ASP A 111 -3.74 -1.91 4.63
CA ASP A 111 -3.43 -3.33 4.86
C ASP A 111 -2.83 -3.63 6.24
N SER A 112 -2.42 -2.60 7.00
CA SER A 112 -1.75 -2.76 8.31
C SER A 112 -2.69 -2.70 9.51
N ARG A 113 -3.99 -2.60 9.29
CA ARG A 113 -4.96 -2.48 10.39
C ARG A 113 -5.20 -3.83 11.08
N LEU A 114 -5.11 -3.83 12.41
CA LEU A 114 -5.56 -4.94 13.26
C LEU A 114 -7.08 -5.09 13.16
N THR A 115 -7.53 -5.87 12.19
CA THR A 115 -8.94 -6.24 12.03
C THR A 115 -9.23 -7.59 12.67
N VAL A 116 -10.51 -7.87 12.90
CA VAL A 116 -10.93 -9.19 13.38
C VAL A 116 -10.54 -10.28 12.40
N SER A 117 -10.73 -10.05 11.09
CA SER A 117 -10.35 -11.00 10.05
C SER A 117 -8.84 -11.27 10.04
N TYR A 118 -8.01 -10.22 10.13
CA TYR A 118 -6.56 -10.36 10.27
C TYR A 118 -6.22 -11.28 11.45
N GLN A 119 -6.81 -11.03 12.63
CA GLN A 119 -6.51 -11.81 13.82
C GLN A 119 -6.97 -13.27 13.69
N VAL A 120 -8.14 -13.52 13.09
CA VAL A 120 -8.66 -14.87 12.89
C VAL A 120 -7.76 -15.66 11.93
N PHE A 121 -7.44 -15.09 10.77
CA PHE A 121 -6.57 -15.77 9.79
C PHE A 121 -5.16 -15.99 10.34
N LEU A 122 -4.59 -15.02 11.04
CA LEU A 122 -3.28 -15.16 11.66
C LEU A 122 -3.26 -16.26 12.73
N SER A 123 -4.30 -16.35 13.56
CA SER A 123 -4.43 -17.43 14.55
C SER A 123 -4.59 -18.81 13.89
N ILE A 124 -5.37 -18.92 12.81
CA ILE A 124 -5.51 -20.18 12.07
C ILE A 124 -4.18 -20.56 11.40
N ALA A 125 -3.48 -19.61 10.78
CA ALA A 125 -2.17 -19.85 10.19
C ALA A 125 -1.16 -20.35 11.24
N CYS A 126 -1.14 -19.74 12.43
CA CYS A 126 -0.26 -20.17 13.53
C CYS A 126 -0.60 -21.59 14.04
N LEU A 127 -1.90 -21.92 14.17
CA LEU A 127 -2.35 -23.27 14.52
C LEU A 127 -1.96 -24.30 13.45
N LEU A 128 -2.16 -23.99 12.17
CA LEU A 128 -1.78 -24.87 11.06
C LEU A 128 -0.27 -25.06 11.00
N ALA A 129 0.51 -24.01 11.25
CA ALA A 129 1.97 -24.11 11.32
C ALA A 129 2.41 -25.04 12.45
N ALA A 130 1.80 -24.93 13.64
CA ALA A 130 2.07 -25.82 14.76
C ALA A 130 1.71 -27.28 14.41
N ILE A 131 0.54 -27.52 13.83
CA ILE A 131 0.12 -28.87 13.39
C ILE A 131 1.06 -29.40 12.31
N GLY A 132 1.43 -28.58 11.33
CA GLY A 132 2.34 -28.95 10.24
C GLY A 132 3.72 -29.34 10.75
N ALA A 133 4.23 -28.63 11.76
CA ALA A 133 5.49 -28.95 12.43
C ALA A 133 5.41 -30.28 13.20
N ILE A 134 4.32 -30.51 13.96
CA ILE A 134 4.11 -31.75 14.73
C ILE A 134 3.93 -32.96 13.81
N THR A 135 3.24 -32.78 12.69
CA THR A 135 2.91 -33.85 11.74
C THR A 135 3.97 -34.09 10.67
N ASP A 136 5.09 -33.37 10.72
CA ASP A 136 6.14 -33.38 9.69
C ASP A 136 5.55 -33.26 8.26
N SER A 137 4.63 -32.32 8.07
CA SER A 137 3.91 -32.10 6.82
C SER A 137 4.31 -30.76 6.20
N PRO A 138 5.26 -30.76 5.25
CA PRO A 138 5.63 -29.56 4.50
C PRO A 138 4.43 -28.90 3.82
N VAL A 139 3.45 -29.68 3.35
CA VAL A 139 2.25 -29.16 2.69
C VAL A 139 1.41 -28.31 3.64
N THR A 140 1.25 -28.76 4.90
CA THR A 140 0.50 -28.01 5.91
C THR A 140 1.23 -26.73 6.30
N VAL A 141 2.56 -26.79 6.44
CA VAL A 141 3.39 -25.62 6.74
C VAL A 141 3.33 -24.59 5.61
N VAL A 142 3.42 -25.02 4.36
CA VAL A 142 3.27 -24.13 3.20
C VAL A 142 1.85 -23.55 3.14
N GLY A 143 0.82 -24.34 3.46
CA GLY A 143 -0.56 -23.85 3.56
C GLY A 143 -0.73 -22.75 4.61
N ALA A 144 -0.06 -22.87 5.75
CA ALA A 144 -0.03 -21.82 6.78
C ALA A 144 0.62 -20.53 6.28
N MET A 145 1.71 -20.61 5.52
CA MET A 145 2.40 -19.45 4.94
C MET A 145 1.54 -18.69 3.93
N VAL A 146 0.71 -19.39 3.16
CA VAL A 146 -0.21 -18.76 2.19
C VAL A 146 -1.41 -18.09 2.86
N LEU A 147 -1.84 -18.63 4.02
CA LEU A 147 -2.99 -18.11 4.77
C LEU A 147 -2.66 -16.84 5.56
N GLY A 148 -1.39 -16.68 5.96
CA GLY A 148 -0.92 -15.61 6.82
C GLY A 148 -1.17 -14.20 6.26
N PRO A 149 -1.88 -13.32 6.97
CA PRO A 149 -2.13 -11.94 6.53
C PRO A 149 -1.04 -10.95 6.98
N GLU A 150 0.15 -11.41 7.39
CA GLU A 150 1.22 -10.58 7.97
C GLU A 150 1.92 -9.65 6.97
N PHE A 151 1.72 -9.84 5.66
CA PHE A 151 2.39 -9.06 4.63
C PHE A 151 2.10 -7.55 4.73
N GLY A 152 0.84 -7.18 4.98
CA GLY A 152 0.42 -5.78 5.11
C GLY A 152 1.20 -5.01 6.18
N PRO A 153 1.13 -5.45 7.47
CA PRO A 153 1.89 -4.84 8.56
C PRO A 153 3.41 -4.77 8.33
N LEU A 154 4.01 -5.83 7.76
CA LEU A 154 5.44 -5.87 7.47
C LEU A 154 5.83 -4.91 6.34
N ALA A 155 4.99 -4.80 5.32
CA ALA A 155 5.15 -3.80 4.28
C ALA A 155 5.06 -2.38 4.87
N ALA A 156 4.14 -2.09 5.80
CA ALA A 156 4.02 -0.73 6.38
C ALA A 156 5.23 -0.40 7.23
N LEU A 157 5.72 -1.37 7.97
CA LEU A 157 6.94 -1.22 8.74
C LEU A 157 8.12 -0.87 7.82
N SER A 158 8.25 -1.60 6.70
CA SER A 158 9.33 -1.41 5.72
C SER A 158 9.24 -0.05 5.01
N VAL A 159 8.07 0.26 4.45
CA VAL A 159 7.78 1.53 3.75
C VAL A 159 7.90 2.71 4.71
N GLY A 160 7.34 2.59 5.92
CA GLY A 160 7.43 3.61 6.96
C GLY A 160 8.87 3.89 7.38
N LEU A 161 9.73 2.87 7.43
CA LEU A 161 11.15 3.02 7.75
C LEU A 161 11.90 3.78 6.65
N VAL A 162 11.66 3.43 5.38
CA VAL A 162 12.27 4.09 4.20
C VAL A 162 11.81 5.55 4.08
N LEU A 163 10.49 5.79 4.19
CA LEU A 163 9.90 7.12 4.08
C LEU A 163 9.99 7.95 5.38
N ARG A 164 10.60 7.41 6.44
CA ARG A 164 10.70 8.02 7.78
C ARG A 164 9.35 8.44 8.38
N ARG A 165 8.29 7.72 8.04
CA ARG A 165 6.92 7.93 8.54
C ARG A 165 6.67 7.15 9.82
N ARG A 166 6.84 7.83 10.96
CA ARG A 166 6.74 7.22 12.31
C ARG A 166 5.36 6.65 12.60
N ASP A 167 4.32 7.25 12.04
CA ASP A 167 2.95 6.74 12.09
C ASP A 167 2.86 5.35 11.47
N LEU A 168 3.33 5.16 10.23
CA LEU A 168 3.30 3.87 9.54
C LEU A 168 4.14 2.80 10.27
N VAL A 169 5.35 3.18 10.72
CA VAL A 169 6.22 2.29 11.51
C VAL A 169 5.53 1.82 12.79
N GLY A 170 4.92 2.75 13.53
CA GLY A 170 4.22 2.44 14.78
C GLY A 170 3.04 1.49 14.57
N HIS A 171 2.19 1.76 13.57
CA HIS A 171 1.04 0.91 13.27
C HIS A 171 1.45 -0.48 12.77
N GLY A 172 2.42 -0.56 11.84
CA GLY A 172 2.93 -1.83 11.33
C GLY A 172 3.55 -2.68 12.45
N ALA A 173 4.47 -2.10 13.23
CA ALA A 173 5.10 -2.80 14.35
C ALA A 173 4.08 -3.26 15.41
N PHE A 174 3.12 -2.41 15.77
CA PHE A 174 2.07 -2.77 16.72
C PHE A 174 1.20 -3.91 16.20
N ALA A 175 0.75 -3.85 14.94
CA ALA A 175 -0.06 -4.90 14.33
C ALA A 175 0.67 -6.24 14.24
N THR A 176 1.96 -6.23 13.87
CA THR A 176 2.78 -7.44 13.85
C THR A 176 2.96 -8.00 15.26
N VAL A 177 3.44 -7.21 16.22
CA VAL A 177 3.76 -7.71 17.57
C VAL A 177 2.51 -8.19 18.31
N VAL A 178 1.45 -7.37 18.33
CA VAL A 178 0.21 -7.74 19.05
C VAL A 178 -0.51 -8.89 18.35
N GLY A 179 -0.57 -8.86 17.01
CA GLY A 179 -1.21 -9.91 16.23
C GLY A 179 -0.57 -11.27 16.48
N PHE A 180 0.76 -11.36 16.36
CA PHE A 180 1.50 -12.59 16.61
C PHE A 180 1.44 -13.00 18.09
N ALA A 181 1.52 -12.06 19.04
CA ALA A 181 1.40 -12.40 20.47
C ALA A 181 0.04 -13.07 20.78
N ILE A 182 -1.06 -12.54 20.24
CA ILE A 182 -2.39 -13.14 20.40
C ILE A 182 -2.47 -14.49 19.68
N ALA A 183 -1.99 -14.58 18.44
CA ALA A 183 -2.03 -15.83 17.66
C ALA A 183 -1.20 -16.95 18.32
N ILE A 184 -0.03 -16.63 18.86
CA ILE A 184 0.82 -17.56 19.63
C ILE A 184 0.10 -17.98 20.91
N ALA A 185 -0.51 -17.05 21.64
CA ALA A 185 -1.27 -17.38 22.86
C ALA A 185 -2.45 -18.31 22.56
N VAL A 186 -3.21 -18.04 21.49
CA VAL A 186 -4.31 -18.90 21.03
C VAL A 186 -3.78 -20.28 20.64
N THR A 187 -2.67 -20.35 19.93
CA THR A 187 -2.04 -21.61 19.51
C THR A 187 -1.53 -22.41 20.70
N ALA A 188 -0.90 -21.75 21.67
CA ALA A 188 -0.43 -22.38 22.91
C ALA A 188 -1.61 -22.94 23.73
N VAL A 189 -2.70 -22.19 23.86
CA VAL A 189 -3.93 -22.68 24.52
C VAL A 189 -4.53 -23.86 23.74
N GLY A 190 -4.55 -23.79 22.42
CA GLY A 190 -5.01 -24.89 21.56
C GLY A 190 -4.17 -26.16 21.73
N ALA A 191 -2.85 -26.03 21.78
CA ALA A 191 -1.94 -27.15 22.03
C ALA A 191 -2.14 -27.77 23.43
N LEU A 192 -2.27 -26.94 24.47
CA LEU A 192 -2.57 -27.41 25.83
C LEU A 192 -3.91 -28.14 25.93
N LEU A 193 -4.94 -27.67 25.21
CA LEU A 193 -6.24 -28.35 25.16
C LEU A 193 -6.14 -29.70 24.45
N MET A 194 -5.35 -29.81 23.39
CA MET A 194 -5.10 -31.08 22.70
C MET A 194 -4.34 -32.08 23.59
N ASP A 195 -3.44 -31.60 24.44
CA ASP A 195 -2.74 -32.40 25.46
C ASP A 195 -3.69 -32.94 26.53
N VAL A 196 -4.51 -32.06 27.11
CA VAL A 196 -5.49 -32.46 28.15
C VAL A 196 -6.53 -33.45 27.61
N THR A 197 -6.85 -33.39 26.31
CA THR A 197 -7.81 -34.30 25.67
C THR A 197 -7.17 -35.61 25.15
N GLY A 198 -5.84 -35.75 25.25
CA GLY A 198 -5.10 -36.95 24.84
C GLY A 198 -5.01 -37.15 23.33
N LEU A 199 -5.23 -36.10 22.53
CA LEU A 199 -5.15 -36.13 21.07
C LEU A 199 -3.72 -35.88 20.55
N LEU A 200 -2.89 -35.16 21.30
CA LEU A 200 -1.47 -34.87 21.03
C LEU A 200 -0.74 -34.78 22.37
N THR A 201 0.49 -35.27 22.51
CA THR A 201 1.24 -35.19 23.78
C THR A 201 2.24 -34.03 23.74
N VAL A 202 2.52 -33.34 24.85
CA VAL A 202 3.55 -32.26 24.88
C VAL A 202 4.92 -32.71 24.32
N GLU A 203 5.25 -34.01 24.43
CA GLU A 203 6.46 -34.58 23.83
C GLU A 203 6.51 -34.47 22.30
N ASP A 204 5.37 -34.50 21.61
CA ASP A 204 5.31 -34.37 20.14
C ASP A 204 5.64 -32.93 19.68
N VAL A 205 5.34 -31.93 20.53
CA VAL A 205 5.69 -30.52 20.28
C VAL A 205 7.17 -30.26 20.56
N LEU A 206 7.75 -30.93 21.57
CA LEU A 206 9.15 -30.76 21.96
C LEU A 206 10.14 -31.54 21.08
N ASN A 207 9.66 -32.57 20.36
CA ASN A 207 10.48 -33.41 19.47
C ASN A 207 10.44 -33.00 17.99
N VAL A 208 9.84 -31.85 17.65
CA VAL A 208 9.92 -31.28 16.30
C VAL A 208 11.40 -30.98 15.99
N GLN A 209 11.99 -31.69 15.02
CA GLN A 209 13.37 -31.51 14.54
C GLN A 209 13.43 -30.67 13.27
#